data_AF-A0A7T8BB32-F1
#
_entry.id   AF-A0A7T8BB32-F1
#
_cell.length_a   1.000
_cell.length_b   1.000
_cell.length_c   1.000
_cell.angle_alpha   90.00
_cell.angle_beta   90.00
_cell.angle_gamma   90.00
#
_symmetry.space_group_name_H-M   'P 1'
#
loop_
_entity.id
_entity.type
_entity.pdbx_description
1 polymer ?
#
loop_
_entity_poly.entity_id
_entity_poly.type
_entity_poly.pdbx_seq_one_letter_code
_entity_poly.pdbx_strand_id
1 'polypeptide(L)'
;MKKRITAGLVLGLLILAALPAQTGQDSSLEGIWTGKDEIGAFHFIFQGNTLFMLSRNTVSVGTFSAGGGKLRYTVQKQYDGYQWNTGKNDILDLEYLFSGGRLILVFGGDPLSLEKVN
;
A
#
# COMPACT_ATOMS: atom_id res chain seq x y z
N MET A 1 24.63 13.23 -54.56
CA MET A 1 23.35 13.23 -53.82
C MET A 1 23.64 13.11 -52.33
N LYS A 2 23.52 14.21 -51.58
CA LYS A 2 23.88 14.31 -50.15
C LYS A 2 22.69 13.84 -49.30
N LYS A 3 22.85 12.78 -48.50
CA LYS A 3 21.84 12.31 -47.54
C LYS A 3 21.86 13.21 -46.30
N ARG A 4 20.67 13.62 -45.87
CA ARG A 4 20.40 14.58 -44.80
C ARG A 4 20.78 13.99 -43.43
N ILE A 5 21.46 14.78 -42.61
CA ILE A 5 21.68 14.51 -41.19
C ILE A 5 20.35 14.83 -40.48
N THR A 6 19.68 13.82 -39.96
CA THR A 6 18.52 14.00 -39.09
C THR A 6 19.02 13.99 -37.65
N ALA A 7 19.14 15.19 -37.07
CA ALA A 7 19.28 15.38 -35.64
C ALA A 7 17.98 14.90 -34.96
N GLY A 8 18.03 13.70 -34.39
CA GLY A 8 16.94 13.09 -33.65
C GLY A 8 17.20 13.18 -32.15
N LEU A 9 16.76 14.29 -31.56
CA LEU A 9 16.24 14.42 -30.21
C LEU A 9 17.13 14.00 -29.02
N VAL A 10 17.72 15.05 -28.44
CA VAL A 10 18.20 15.22 -27.07
C VAL A 10 17.45 14.37 -26.03
N LEU A 11 18.23 13.63 -25.24
CA LEU A 11 18.08 13.41 -23.80
C LEU A 11 16.63 13.39 -23.27
N GLY A 12 15.96 12.25 -23.44
CA GLY A 12 14.85 11.88 -22.56
C GLY A 12 15.44 11.51 -21.20
N LEU A 13 15.71 12.53 -20.38
CA LEU A 13 16.06 12.44 -18.97
C LEU A 13 15.14 11.38 -18.34
N LEU A 14 15.73 10.28 -17.87
CA LEU A 14 15.03 9.29 -17.06
C LEU A 14 14.51 10.06 -15.85
N ILE A 15 13.25 10.49 -15.87
CA ILE A 15 12.57 10.93 -14.65
C ILE A 15 12.30 9.62 -13.91
N LEU A 16 13.36 9.05 -13.33
CA LEU A 16 13.22 8.39 -12.06
C LEU A 16 12.76 9.52 -11.14
N ALA A 17 11.44 9.69 -11.05
CA ALA A 17 10.87 10.40 -9.94
C ALA A 17 11.34 9.61 -8.73
N ALA A 18 12.46 10.05 -8.15
CA ALA A 18 12.86 9.69 -6.82
C ALA A 18 11.69 10.15 -5.96
N LEU A 19 10.72 9.24 -5.77
CA LEU A 19 9.82 9.32 -4.64
C LEU A 19 10.74 9.61 -3.47
N PRO A 20 10.48 10.67 -2.68
CA PRO A 20 11.33 10.95 -1.54
C PRO A 20 11.46 9.65 -0.77
N ALA A 21 12.70 9.23 -0.51
CA ALA A 21 12.94 8.10 0.38
C ALA A 21 12.25 8.47 1.69
N GLN A 22 11.06 7.91 1.91
CA GLN A 22 10.32 8.11 3.15
C GLN A 22 11.10 7.35 4.21
N THR A 23 12.09 8.04 4.77
CA THR A 23 12.83 7.60 5.95
C THR A 23 11.82 7.56 7.08
N GLY A 24 11.30 6.38 7.36
CA GLY A 24 10.25 6.18 8.36
C GLY A 24 9.23 5.11 7.99
N GLN A 25 9.58 4.13 7.16
CA GLN A 25 8.75 2.94 6.99
C GLN A 25 9.18 1.89 8.03
N ASP A 26 8.27 1.49 8.90
CA ASP A 26 8.48 0.38 9.84
C ASP A 26 8.53 -0.95 9.08
N SER A 27 9.74 -1.50 8.93
CA SER A 27 10.00 -2.75 8.19
C SER A 27 9.41 -3.98 8.87
N SER A 28 9.00 -3.89 10.14
CA SER A 28 8.34 -5.00 10.85
C SER A 28 6.98 -5.38 10.24
N LEU A 29 6.34 -4.44 9.54
CA LEU A 29 5.08 -4.65 8.83
C LEU A 29 5.25 -5.47 7.56
N GLU A 30 6.44 -5.51 6.95
CA GLU A 30 6.69 -6.20 5.67
C GLU A 30 6.23 -7.67 5.71
N GLY A 31 5.51 -8.08 4.67
CA GLY A 31 4.98 -9.43 4.52
C GLY A 31 3.44 -9.49 4.45
N ILE A 32 2.92 -10.71 4.53
CA ILE A 32 1.49 -11.00 4.43
C ILE A 32 0.94 -11.20 5.83
N TRP A 33 -0.15 -10.51 6.13
CA TRP A 33 -0.87 -10.58 7.38
C TRP A 33 -2.33 -10.94 7.12
N THR A 34 -2.91 -11.81 7.93
CA THR A 34 -4.29 -12.27 7.75
C THR A 34 -5.05 -12.19 9.04
N GLY A 35 -6.35 -11.96 8.93
CA GLY A 35 -7.26 -12.03 10.05
C GLY A 35 -8.67 -12.33 9.55
N LYS A 36 -9.60 -12.34 10.49
CA LYS A 36 -11.02 -12.54 10.20
C LYS A 36 -11.88 -11.65 11.08
N ASP A 37 -12.96 -11.14 10.52
CA ASP A 37 -14.03 -10.43 11.21
C ASP A 37 -15.37 -11.14 10.95
N GLU A 38 -16.48 -10.45 11.22
CA GLU A 38 -17.84 -10.96 10.98
C GLU A 38 -18.18 -11.12 9.48
N ILE A 39 -17.49 -10.39 8.60
CA ILE A 39 -17.70 -10.40 7.14
C ILE A 39 -16.86 -11.50 6.48
N GLY A 40 -15.72 -11.84 7.09
CA GLY A 40 -14.91 -13.00 6.72
C GLY A 40 -13.41 -12.76 6.85
N ALA A 41 -12.63 -13.50 6.07
CA ALA A 41 -11.19 -13.34 6.04
C ALA A 41 -10.77 -12.05 5.31
N PHE A 42 -9.71 -11.43 5.81
CA PHE A 42 -9.02 -10.31 5.18
C PHE A 42 -7.52 -10.53 5.18
N HIS A 43 -6.85 -9.89 4.22
CA HIS A 43 -5.41 -9.97 4.03
C HIS A 43 -4.82 -8.58 3.84
N PHE A 44 -3.70 -8.32 4.49
CA PHE A 44 -2.88 -7.14 4.34
C PHE A 44 -1.52 -7.58 3.82
N ILE A 45 -1.08 -7.02 2.70
CA ILE A 45 0.21 -7.34 2.09
C ILE A 45 1.01 -6.04 2.06
N PHE A 46 1.99 -5.94 2.94
CA PHE A 46 2.94 -4.82 2.98
C PHE A 46 4.17 -5.21 2.17
N GLN A 47 4.44 -4.44 1.11
CA GLN A 47 5.58 -4.66 0.22
C GLN A 47 6.28 -3.35 -0.13
N GLY A 48 7.41 -3.07 0.51
CA GLY A 48 8.03 -1.74 0.46
C GLY A 48 6.97 -0.69 0.83
N ASN A 49 6.85 0.40 0.06
CA ASN A 49 5.85 1.45 0.35
C ASN A 49 4.43 1.12 -0.14
N THR A 50 4.17 -0.10 -0.61
CA THR A 50 2.85 -0.49 -1.17
C THR A 50 2.09 -1.37 -0.19
N LEU A 51 0.81 -1.05 0.03
CA LEU A 51 -0.11 -1.89 0.79
C LEU A 51 -1.23 -2.38 -0.14
N PHE A 52 -1.47 -3.69 -0.11
CA PHE A 52 -2.68 -4.30 -0.64
C PHE A 52 -3.57 -4.72 0.53
N MET A 53 -4.81 -4.27 0.55
CA MET A 53 -5.84 -4.78 1.46
C MET A 53 -6.87 -5.56 0.66
N LEU A 54 -7.02 -6.84 1.01
CA LEU A 54 -7.94 -7.75 0.36
C LEU A 54 -8.99 -8.19 1.37
N SER A 55 -10.25 -8.16 0.94
CA SER A 55 -11.40 -8.72 1.64
C SER A 55 -12.29 -9.42 0.63
N ARG A 56 -13.31 -10.15 1.08
CA ARG A 56 -14.17 -11.02 0.26
C ARG A 56 -14.53 -10.47 -1.12
N ASN A 57 -14.93 -9.19 -1.20
CA ASN A 57 -15.35 -8.56 -2.46
C ASN A 57 -14.52 -7.31 -2.81
N THR A 58 -13.61 -6.89 -1.94
CA THR A 58 -12.90 -5.62 -2.12
C THR A 58 -11.41 -5.85 -2.15
N VAL A 59 -10.75 -5.30 -3.17
CA VAL A 59 -9.29 -5.20 -3.23
C VAL A 59 -8.94 -3.73 -3.30
N SER A 60 -8.15 -3.24 -2.36
CA SER A 60 -7.57 -1.91 -2.43
C SER A 60 -6.06 -2.01 -2.54
N VAL A 61 -5.48 -1.12 -3.34
CA VAL A 61 -4.03 -0.94 -3.45
C VAL A 61 -3.70 0.53 -3.39
N GLY A 62 -2.60 0.82 -2.70
CA GLY A 62 -2.12 2.17 -2.51
C GLY A 62 -0.77 2.20 -1.83
N THR A 63 -0.35 3.39 -1.45
CA THR A 63 0.90 3.61 -0.74
C THR A 63 0.64 3.78 0.75
N PHE A 64 1.55 3.30 1.59
CA PHE A 64 1.48 3.56 3.02
C PHE A 64 2.77 4.14 3.58
N SER A 65 2.65 4.82 4.71
CA SER A 65 3.75 5.24 5.56
C SER A 65 3.42 4.80 6.98
N ALA A 66 4.40 4.24 7.70
CA ALA A 66 4.17 3.68 9.02
C ALA A 66 5.34 3.94 9.95
N GLY A 67 5.08 4.55 11.11
CA GLY A 67 6.10 4.82 12.12
C GLY A 67 5.49 5.31 13.43
N GLY A 68 6.14 5.01 14.56
CA GLY A 68 5.69 5.44 15.89
C GLY A 68 4.29 4.93 16.26
N GLY A 69 3.92 3.72 15.80
CA GLY A 69 2.60 3.12 16.03
C GLY A 69 1.47 3.71 15.19
N LYS A 70 1.78 4.53 14.18
CA LYS A 70 0.81 5.14 13.26
C LYS A 70 1.05 4.71 11.83
N LEU A 71 0.00 4.32 11.13
CA LEU A 71 0.01 3.93 9.73
C LEU A 71 -0.95 4.82 8.95
N ARG A 72 -0.43 5.52 7.94
CA ARG A 72 -1.22 6.26 6.97
C ARG A 72 -1.22 5.49 5.66
N TYR A 73 -2.39 5.07 5.21
CA TYR A 73 -2.58 4.41 3.93
C TYR A 73 -3.38 5.30 2.98
N THR A 74 -2.79 5.62 1.84
CA THR A 74 -3.44 6.34 0.76
C THR A 74 -3.83 5.34 -0.32
N VAL A 75 -5.13 5.04 -0.40
CA VAL A 75 -5.70 4.22 -1.47
C VAL A 75 -5.47 4.94 -2.80
N GLN A 76 -5.16 4.20 -3.87
CA GLN A 76 -5.02 4.74 -5.22
C GLN A 76 -5.97 4.05 -6.21
N LYS A 77 -6.24 2.77 -5.99
CA LYS A 77 -7.17 1.96 -6.76
C LYS A 77 -7.95 1.04 -5.83
N GLN A 78 -9.24 0.90 -6.08
CA GLN A 78 -10.10 -0.01 -5.35
C GLN A 78 -11.01 -0.77 -6.32
N TYR A 79 -11.03 -2.09 -6.21
CA TYR A 79 -12.05 -2.95 -6.80
C TYR A 79 -13.13 -3.21 -5.75
N ASP A 80 -14.39 -2.99 -6.11
CA ASP A 80 -15.55 -3.12 -5.20
C ASP A 80 -16.41 -4.37 -5.46
N GLY A 81 -15.90 -5.31 -6.25
CA GLY A 81 -16.61 -6.52 -6.66
C GLY A 81 -17.28 -6.39 -8.03
N TYR A 82 -17.33 -5.18 -8.60
CA TYR A 82 -17.96 -4.94 -9.91
C TYR A 82 -17.04 -4.16 -10.85
N GLN A 83 -16.31 -3.16 -10.37
CA GLN A 83 -15.41 -2.36 -11.20
C GLN A 83 -14.20 -1.81 -10.43
N TRP A 84 -13.18 -1.39 -11.19
CA TRP A 84 -12.03 -0.68 -10.64
C TRP A 84 -12.31 0.82 -10.58
N ASN A 85 -12.34 1.36 -9.37
CA ASN A 85 -12.35 2.79 -9.10
C ASN A 85 -10.90 3.27 -9.00
N THR A 86 -10.41 3.95 -10.04
CA THR A 86 -9.05 4.50 -10.11
C THR A 86 -9.03 5.99 -9.79
N GLY A 87 -7.96 6.49 -9.16
CA GLY A 87 -7.83 7.92 -8.81
C GLY A 87 -8.53 8.34 -7.51
N LYS A 88 -9.04 7.36 -6.75
CA LYS A 88 -9.62 7.57 -5.42
C LYS A 88 -8.49 7.70 -4.41
N ASN A 89 -8.16 8.92 -3.97
CA ASN A 89 -7.14 9.20 -2.94
C ASN A 89 -7.76 9.18 -1.54
N ASP A 90 -8.45 8.10 -1.20
CA ASP A 90 -8.95 7.93 0.16
C ASP A 90 -7.76 7.74 1.10
N ILE A 91 -7.78 8.46 2.22
CA ILE A 91 -6.75 8.36 3.25
C ILE A 91 -7.36 7.61 4.43
N LEU A 92 -6.72 6.51 4.81
CA LEU A 92 -7.00 5.76 6.02
C LEU A 92 -5.84 5.98 7.00
N ASP A 93 -6.13 6.71 8.07
CA ASP A 93 -5.22 6.87 9.20
C ASP A 93 -5.55 5.81 10.26
N LEU A 94 -4.55 5.00 10.61
CA LEU A 94 -4.68 3.82 11.45
C LEU A 94 -3.64 3.87 12.56
N GLU A 95 -3.97 3.29 13.70
CA GLU A 95 -2.99 2.95 14.73
C GLU A 95 -2.61 1.48 14.59
N TYR A 96 -1.34 1.16 14.87
CA TYR A 96 -0.88 -0.22 14.92
C TYR A 96 0.03 -0.49 16.10
N LEU A 97 -0.01 -1.73 16.57
CA LEU A 97 0.91 -2.23 17.58
C LEU A 97 1.22 -3.70 17.32
N PHE A 98 2.39 -4.14 17.80
CA PHE A 98 2.75 -5.55 17.83
C PHE A 98 2.56 -6.10 19.25
N SER A 99 1.81 -7.19 19.38
CA SER A 99 1.57 -7.85 20.66
C SER A 99 1.55 -9.36 20.46
N GLY A 100 2.41 -10.08 21.20
CA GLY A 100 2.44 -11.55 21.16
C GLY A 100 2.67 -12.14 19.76
N GLY A 101 3.46 -11.49 18.91
CA GLY A 101 3.73 -11.94 17.52
C GLY A 101 2.61 -11.62 16.52
N ARG A 102 1.59 -10.87 16.94
CA ARG A 102 0.49 -10.40 16.10
C ARG A 102 0.63 -8.92 15.80
N LEU A 103 0.13 -8.51 14.64
CA LEU A 103 -0.13 -7.12 14.31
C LEU A 103 -1.56 -6.80 14.73
N ILE A 104 -1.78 -5.68 15.39
CA ILE A 104 -3.13 -5.19 15.68
C ILE A 104 -3.27 -3.85 14.98
N LEU A 105 -4.28 -3.72 14.11
CA LEU A 105 -4.65 -2.47 13.46
C LEU A 105 -5.94 -1.94 14.09
N VAL A 106 -6.00 -0.67 14.44
CA VAL A 106 -7.20 -0.07 15.04
C VAL A 106 -7.90 0.81 14.01
N PHE A 107 -9.15 0.46 13.68
CA PHE A 107 -10.00 1.16 12.72
C PHE A 107 -11.20 1.77 13.45
N GLY A 108 -11.27 3.11 13.55
CA GLY A 108 -12.43 3.77 14.17
C GLY A 108 -12.70 3.40 15.64
N GLY A 109 -11.71 2.81 16.33
CA GLY A 109 -11.81 2.32 17.70
C GLY A 109 -11.85 0.80 17.84
N ASP A 110 -12.14 0.07 16.76
CA ASP A 110 -12.22 -1.40 16.79
C ASP A 110 -10.88 -2.04 16.37
N PRO A 111 -10.30 -2.91 17.23
CA PRO A 111 -9.03 -3.56 16.93
C PRO A 111 -9.22 -4.79 16.03
N LEU A 112 -8.46 -4.84 14.95
CA LEU A 112 -8.31 -5.96 14.03
C LEU A 112 -6.99 -6.66 14.31
N SER A 113 -7.07 -7.88 14.85
CA SER A 113 -5.91 -8.73 15.09
C SER A 113 -5.52 -9.50 13.84
N LEU A 114 -4.23 -9.46 13.52
CA LEU A 114 -3.62 -10.03 12.33
C LEU A 114 -2.48 -10.98 12.70
N GLU A 115 -2.42 -12.11 11.99
CA GLU A 115 -1.34 -13.09 12.07
C GLU A 115 -0.48 -13.03 10.81
N LYS A 116 0.84 -13.13 10.97
CA LYS A 116 1.78 -13.16 9.85
C LYS A 116 1.73 -14.52 9.16
N VAL A 117 1.68 -14.53 7.84
CA VAL A 117 1.85 -15.75 7.01
C VAL A 117 3.33 -15.89 6.71
N ASN A 118 3.89 -17.06 7.02
CA ASN A 118 5.26 -17.44 6.68
C ASN A 118 5.36 -17.98 5.26
#